data_AF-A0A7V1U6Q2-F1
#
_entry.id   AF-A0A7V1U6Q2-F1
#
_cell.length_a   1.000
_cell.length_b   1.000
_cell.length_c   1.000
_cell.angle_alpha   90.00
_cell.angle_beta   90.00
_cell.angle_gamma   90.00
#
_symmetry.space_group_name_H-M   'P 1'
#
loop_
_entity.id
_entity.type
_entity.pdbx_description
1 polymer ?
#
loop_
_entity_poly.entity_id
_entity_poly.type
_entity_poly.pdbx_seq_one_letter_code
_entity_poly.pdbx_strand_id
1 'polypeptide(L)'
;DATGIRLVEGEGGSVKLAVSFTGTEQFTPSRRALLRRHVFADICEPDAFGQALAYELERVYGAHRIDACMLLADGEAWIKNLAGDWLPTARYQCDHWHLATKIREFCSREEPRFRRMLHRAFSAPHHLAAQLLAGRWKGDPDKARELSVYLANNGDHLHTYRTMGPGDWMHGSAPAEKHIELTVNRRFKRRGMRWSRAGARRLLAIRLEVIATR
;
A
#
# COMPACT_ATOMS: atom_id res chain seq x y z
N ASP A 1 0.75 0.08 4.05
CA ASP A 1 -0.48 -0.75 4.13
C ASP A 1 -0.79 -0.99 5.61
N ALA A 2 -2.02 -1.36 5.94
CA ALA A 2 -2.47 -1.67 7.29
C ALA A 2 -3.38 -2.89 7.31
N THR A 3 -3.44 -3.57 8.45
CA THR A 3 -4.26 -4.76 8.58
C THR A 3 -4.84 -4.91 9.98
N GLY A 4 -6.13 -5.25 10.07
CA GLY A 4 -6.81 -5.40 11.36
C GLY A 4 -6.37 -6.64 12.15
N ILE A 5 -6.36 -6.56 13.48
CA ILE A 5 -6.18 -7.66 14.43
C ILE A 5 -7.27 -7.56 15.50
N ARG A 6 -7.60 -8.68 16.13
CA ARG A 6 -8.58 -8.69 17.23
C ARG A 6 -7.88 -8.44 18.55
N LEU A 7 -8.23 -7.34 19.22
CA LEU A 7 -7.77 -7.08 20.57
C LEU A 7 -8.79 -7.59 21.60
N VAL A 8 -8.31 -7.87 22.82
CA VAL A 8 -9.17 -8.25 23.95
C VAL A 8 -9.92 -7.04 24.49
N GLU A 9 -9.38 -5.83 24.33
CA GLU A 9 -9.96 -4.57 24.84
C GLU A 9 -11.23 -4.10 24.10
N GLY A 10 -11.74 -4.88 23.14
CA GLY A 10 -13.01 -4.62 22.44
C GLY A 10 -12.86 -3.87 21.11
N GLU A 11 -11.88 -2.98 20.98
CA GLU A 11 -11.56 -2.32 19.71
C GLU A 11 -10.74 -3.24 18.79
N GLY A 12 -11.03 -3.21 17.49
CA GLY A 12 -10.13 -3.80 16.50
C GLY A 12 -8.81 -3.02 16.48
N GLY A 13 -7.68 -3.71 16.67
CA GLY A 13 -6.36 -3.08 16.51
C GLY A 13 -5.99 -3.02 15.03
N SER A 14 -5.36 -1.95 14.57
CA SER A 14 -4.80 -1.90 13.21
C SER A 14 -3.28 -1.92 13.26
N VAL A 15 -2.67 -2.94 12.65
CA VAL A 15 -1.22 -3.00 12.45
C VAL A 15 -0.89 -2.25 11.17
N LYS A 16 -0.09 -1.19 11.27
CA LYS A 16 0.45 -0.46 10.12
C LYS A 16 1.82 -1.03 9.79
N LEU A 17 2.12 -1.19 8.51
CA LEU A 17 3.36 -1.78 8.04
C LEU A 17 3.90 -1.04 6.81
N ALA A 18 5.20 -0.75 6.86
CA ALA A 18 5.98 -0.20 5.77
C ALA A 18 7.14 -1.14 5.42
N VAL A 19 7.41 -1.28 4.14
CA VAL A 19 8.61 -1.95 3.62
C VAL A 19 9.37 -0.92 2.80
N SER A 20 10.59 -0.62 3.23
CA SER A 20 11.47 0.35 2.61
C SER A 20 12.67 -0.39 2.03
N PHE A 21 13.17 0.03 0.88
CA PHE A 21 14.32 -0.58 0.21
C PHE A 21 14.91 0.41 -0.82
N THR A 22 16.16 0.16 -1.22
CA THR A 22 16.92 1.07 -2.11
C THR A 22 16.85 0.68 -3.59
N GLY A 23 16.36 -0.52 -3.89
CA GLY A 23 16.24 -1.04 -5.24
C GLY A 23 15.87 -2.50 -5.25
N THR A 24 15.86 -3.10 -6.43
CA THR A 24 15.60 -4.53 -6.56
C THR A 24 16.57 -5.17 -7.53
N GLU A 25 17.05 -6.35 -7.21
CA GLU A 25 17.93 -7.14 -8.07
C GLU A 25 17.24 -8.42 -8.51
N GLN A 26 17.56 -8.91 -9.70
CA GLN A 26 17.04 -10.19 -10.17
C GLN A 26 17.68 -11.32 -9.36
N PHE A 27 16.84 -12.11 -8.67
CA PHE A 27 17.27 -13.25 -7.88
C PHE A 27 17.05 -14.58 -8.63
N THR A 28 15.93 -14.69 -9.33
CA THR A 28 15.65 -15.77 -10.29
C THR A 28 14.99 -15.17 -11.54
N PRO A 29 14.80 -15.94 -12.63
CA PRO A 29 14.06 -15.46 -13.81
C PRO A 29 12.67 -14.88 -13.47
N SER A 30 12.05 -15.35 -12.39
CA SER A 30 10.70 -14.95 -11.96
C SER A 30 10.65 -14.18 -10.63
N ARG A 31 11.79 -13.94 -9.96
CA ARG A 31 11.83 -13.32 -8.63
C ARG A 31 12.90 -12.25 -8.53
N ARG A 32 12.55 -11.16 -7.85
CA ARG A 32 13.47 -10.09 -7.49
C ARG A 32 13.66 -10.03 -5.98
N ALA A 33 14.89 -9.78 -5.54
CA ALA A 33 15.20 -9.48 -4.15
C ALA A 33 15.15 -7.96 -3.91
N LEU A 34 14.82 -7.56 -2.68
CA LEU A 34 14.78 -6.15 -2.28
C LEU A 34 16.12 -5.77 -1.65
N LEU A 35 16.78 -4.74 -2.18
CA LEU A 35 18.10 -4.29 -1.75
C LEU A 35 18.02 -3.40 -0.51
N ARG A 36 18.89 -3.67 0.47
CA ARG A 36 18.94 -2.97 1.77
C ARG A 36 17.56 -2.83 2.41
N ARG A 37 16.73 -3.89 2.34
CA ARG A 37 15.35 -3.88 2.83
C ARG A 37 15.27 -3.60 4.33
N HIS A 38 14.34 -2.74 4.72
CA HIS A 38 13.92 -2.53 6.09
C HIS A 38 12.40 -2.67 6.20
N VAL A 39 11.94 -3.33 7.27
CA VAL A 39 10.51 -3.55 7.53
C VAL A 39 10.20 -2.93 8.88
N PHE A 40 9.24 -2.01 8.88
CA PHE A 40 8.76 -1.35 10.09
C PHE A 40 7.26 -1.61 10.24
N ALA A 41 6.82 -1.94 11.46
CA ALA A 41 5.41 -2.13 11.74
C ALA A 41 5.09 -1.81 13.20
N ASP A 42 3.91 -1.23 13.44
CA ASP A 42 3.42 -0.97 14.79
C ASP A 42 1.88 -0.96 14.86
N ILE A 43 1.34 -1.03 16.08
CA ILE A 43 -0.09 -0.92 16.40
C ILE A 43 -0.32 0.45 17.06
N CYS A 44 -0.43 1.46 16.21
CA CYS A 44 -0.58 2.87 16.59
C CYS A 44 -1.46 3.61 15.58
N GLU A 45 -1.79 4.87 15.88
CA GLU A 45 -2.52 5.75 14.97
C GLU A 45 -1.66 6.18 13.76
N PRO A 46 -2.28 6.57 12.62
CA PRO A 46 -1.55 6.95 11.41
C PRO A 46 -0.45 7.97 11.60
N ASP A 47 -0.70 9.01 12.39
CA ASP A 47 0.26 10.10 12.63
C ASP A 47 1.50 9.60 13.39
N ALA A 48 1.29 8.91 14.52
CA ALA A 48 2.37 8.30 15.29
C ALA A 48 3.18 7.28 14.46
N PHE A 49 2.52 6.55 13.56
CA PHE A 49 3.21 5.65 12.62
C PHE A 49 4.08 6.43 11.63
N GLY A 50 3.58 7.53 11.07
CA GLY A 50 4.32 8.39 10.17
C GLY A 50 5.57 8.98 10.81
N GLN A 51 5.44 9.53 12.02
CA GLN A 51 6.57 10.05 12.79
C GLN A 51 7.65 8.99 13.04
N ALA A 52 7.25 7.81 13.52
CA ALA A 52 8.20 6.73 13.81
C ALA A 52 8.85 6.20 12.53
N LEU A 53 8.09 6.08 11.43
CA LEU A 53 8.63 5.67 10.14
C LEU A 53 9.65 6.67 9.59
N ALA A 54 9.39 7.98 9.71
CA ALA A 54 10.35 9.01 9.29
C ALA A 54 11.67 8.89 10.05
N TYR A 55 11.60 8.66 11.38
CA TYR A 55 12.79 8.39 12.19
C TYR A 55 13.54 7.13 11.74
N GLU A 56 12.82 6.01 11.50
CA GLU A 56 13.45 4.77 11.02
C GLU A 56 14.11 4.94 9.65
N LEU A 57 13.48 5.67 8.74
CA LEU A 57 14.06 5.96 7.43
C LEU A 57 15.33 6.80 7.54
N GLU A 58 15.33 7.82 8.41
CA GLU A 58 16.52 8.61 8.70
C GLU A 58 17.64 7.74 9.30
N ARG A 59 17.32 6.94 10.31
CA ARG A 59 18.27 6.05 10.99
C ARG A 59 18.88 5.00 10.06
N VAL A 60 18.10 4.42 9.15
CA VAL A 60 18.54 3.29 8.30
C VAL A 60 19.18 3.77 6.99
N TYR A 61 18.66 4.85 6.41
CA TYR A 61 19.06 5.30 5.07
C TYR A 61 19.68 6.69 5.04
N GLY A 62 19.56 7.49 6.11
CA GLY A 62 19.86 8.92 6.05
C GLY A 62 18.91 9.63 5.09
N ALA A 63 17.61 9.48 5.32
CA ALA A 63 16.51 9.95 4.48
C ALA A 63 16.66 11.40 3.99
N HIS A 64 17.24 12.30 4.78
CA HIS A 64 17.54 13.68 4.36
C HIS A 64 18.46 13.80 3.13
N ARG A 65 19.20 12.73 2.78
CA ARG A 65 20.12 12.68 1.61
C ARG A 65 19.53 11.93 0.41
N ILE A 66 18.29 11.46 0.51
CA ILE A 66 17.68 10.69 -0.58
C ILE A 66 17.14 11.68 -1.62
N ASP A 67 17.73 11.66 -2.82
CA ASP A 67 17.33 12.52 -3.94
C ASP A 67 15.93 12.18 -4.48
N ALA A 68 15.58 10.90 -4.46
CA ALA A 68 14.32 10.40 -5.02
C ALA A 68 13.76 9.27 -4.14
N CYS A 69 12.60 9.51 -3.52
CA CYS A 69 11.89 8.53 -2.71
C CYS A 69 10.45 8.40 -3.21
N MET A 70 10.00 7.17 -3.47
CA MET A 70 8.62 6.89 -3.86
C MET A 70 7.88 6.20 -2.72
N LEU A 71 6.73 6.77 -2.32
CA LEU A 71 5.80 6.14 -1.38
C LEU A 71 4.71 5.43 -2.19
N LEU A 72 4.77 4.10 -2.23
CA LEU A 72 3.83 3.26 -2.99
C LEU A 72 2.80 2.62 -2.06
N ALA A 73 1.51 2.81 -2.35
CA ALA A 73 0.44 2.23 -1.54
C ALA A 73 -0.88 2.00 -2.30
N ASP A 74 -1.78 1.27 -1.64
CA ASP A 74 -3.08 0.79 -2.13
C ASP A 74 -4.14 1.87 -2.44
N GLY A 75 -3.91 3.13 -2.05
CA GLY A 75 -4.87 4.23 -2.28
C GLY A 75 -5.61 4.71 -1.03
N GLU A 76 -5.26 4.20 0.15
CA GLU A 76 -5.85 4.65 1.42
C GLU A 76 -5.43 6.09 1.79
N ALA A 77 -6.42 6.92 2.16
CA ALA A 77 -6.21 8.35 2.36
C ALA A 77 -5.17 8.68 3.45
N TRP A 78 -5.10 7.88 4.51
CA TRP A 78 -4.14 8.11 5.60
C TRP A 78 -2.68 7.98 5.15
N ILE A 79 -2.38 7.13 4.15
CA ILE A 79 -1.01 6.95 3.63
C ILE A 79 -0.61 8.17 2.77
N LYS A 80 -1.57 8.74 2.04
CA LYS A 80 -1.36 9.97 1.29
C LYS A 80 -1.02 11.14 2.21
N ASN A 81 -1.75 11.28 3.33
CA ASN A 81 -1.48 12.31 4.34
C ASN A 81 -0.12 12.10 5.01
N LEU A 82 0.25 10.85 5.33
CA LEU A 82 1.56 10.50 5.90
C LEU A 82 2.73 11.04 5.06
N ALA A 83 2.61 11.02 3.73
CA ALA A 83 3.63 11.59 2.84
C ALA A 83 3.79 13.11 3.06
N GLY A 84 2.69 13.85 3.17
CA GLY A 84 2.72 15.29 3.39
C GLY A 84 3.26 15.68 4.76
N ASP A 85 2.89 14.93 5.80
CA ASP A 85 3.16 15.30 7.19
C ASP A 85 4.57 14.89 7.65
N TRP A 86 5.02 13.70 7.24
CA TRP A 86 6.22 13.08 7.82
C TRP A 86 7.31 12.71 6.81
N LEU A 87 6.96 12.57 5.53
CA LEU A 87 7.90 12.17 4.47
C LEU A 87 7.89 13.17 3.30
N PRO A 88 8.23 14.46 3.54
CA PRO A 88 8.00 15.52 2.55
C PRO A 88 8.79 15.38 1.26
N THR A 89 9.88 14.60 1.25
CA THR A 89 10.66 14.30 0.04
C THR A 89 10.13 13.10 -0.74
N ALA A 90 9.21 12.32 -0.16
CA ALA A 90 8.61 11.16 -0.80
C ALA A 90 7.49 11.58 -1.75
N ARG A 91 7.47 11.01 -2.95
CA ARG A 91 6.39 11.22 -3.92
C ARG A 91 5.45 10.03 -3.89
N TYR A 92 4.18 10.31 -3.67
CA TYR A 92 3.15 9.28 -3.56
C TYR A 92 2.79 8.70 -4.93
N GLN A 93 2.73 7.37 -5.03
CA GLN A 93 2.27 6.62 -6.19
C GLN A 93 1.16 5.67 -5.74
N CYS A 94 0.04 5.70 -6.44
CA CYS A 94 -1.05 4.75 -6.22
C CYS A 94 -0.74 3.43 -6.94
N ASP A 95 -1.03 2.32 -6.26
CA ASP A 95 -0.79 0.96 -6.72
C ASP A 95 -1.67 0.57 -7.94
N HIS A 96 -1.00 0.16 -9.03
CA HIS A 96 -1.64 -0.23 -10.28
C HIS A 96 -2.41 -1.56 -10.18
N TRP A 97 -1.92 -2.51 -9.38
CA TRP A 97 -2.57 -3.79 -9.16
C TRP A 97 -3.88 -3.62 -8.40
N HIS A 98 -3.89 -2.80 -7.36
CA HIS A 98 -5.11 -2.50 -6.60
C HIS A 98 -6.18 -1.81 -7.45
N LEU A 99 -5.78 -0.85 -8.29
CA LEU A 99 -6.67 -0.26 -9.29
C LEU A 99 -7.24 -1.34 -10.24
N ALA A 100 -6.38 -2.21 -10.77
CA ALA A 100 -6.81 -3.29 -11.66
C ALA A 100 -7.78 -4.25 -10.97
N THR A 101 -7.56 -4.61 -9.71
CA THR A 101 -8.45 -5.45 -8.90
C THR A 101 -9.82 -4.79 -8.74
N LYS A 102 -9.90 -3.50 -8.39
CA LYS A 102 -11.17 -2.77 -8.28
C LYS A 102 -11.93 -2.71 -9.61
N ILE A 103 -11.23 -2.47 -10.72
CA ILE A 103 -11.84 -2.50 -12.06
C ILE A 103 -12.34 -3.91 -12.40
N ARG A 104 -11.58 -4.95 -12.05
CA ARG A 104 -11.95 -6.36 -12.25
C ARG A 104 -13.21 -6.71 -11.46
N GLU A 105 -13.31 -6.30 -10.21
CA GLU A 105 -14.48 -6.54 -9.35
C GLU A 105 -15.76 -5.89 -9.90
N PHE A 106 -15.62 -4.74 -10.56
CA PHE A 106 -16.72 -4.06 -11.25
C PHE A 106 -17.07 -4.72 -12.60
N CYS A 107 -16.06 -5.13 -13.38
CA CYS A 107 -16.25 -5.76 -14.69
C CYS A 107 -16.62 -7.24 -14.63
N SER A 108 -16.50 -7.88 -13.45
CA SER A 108 -16.66 -9.33 -13.30
C SER A 108 -15.74 -10.09 -14.28
N ARG A 109 -16.24 -11.11 -14.99
CA ARG A 109 -15.46 -11.92 -15.94
C ARG A 109 -15.42 -11.34 -17.37
N GLU A 110 -15.95 -10.13 -17.61
CA GLU A 110 -16.00 -9.52 -18.95
C GLU A 110 -14.64 -8.93 -19.37
N GLU A 111 -13.80 -9.75 -20.01
CA GLU A 111 -12.42 -9.37 -20.37
C GLU A 111 -12.30 -8.13 -21.29
N PRO A 112 -13.11 -7.99 -22.37
CA PRO A 112 -13.02 -6.82 -23.25
C PRO A 112 -13.37 -5.52 -22.54
N ARG A 113 -14.30 -5.59 -21.59
CA ARG A 113 -14.73 -4.45 -20.78
C ARG A 113 -13.66 -4.07 -19.76
N PHE A 114 -13.10 -5.07 -19.06
CA PHE A 114 -11.98 -4.87 -18.13
C PHE A 114 -10.83 -4.12 -18.80
N ARG A 115 -10.37 -4.59 -19.97
CA ARG A 115 -9.26 -3.95 -20.72
C ARG A 115 -9.59 -2.52 -21.10
N ARG A 116 -10.81 -2.26 -21.59
CA ARG A 116 -11.27 -0.92 -21.98
C ARG A 116 -11.32 0.05 -20.80
N MET A 117 -11.81 -0.41 -19.66
CA MET A 117 -11.87 0.39 -18.44
C MET A 117 -10.48 0.62 -17.85
N LEU A 118 -9.62 -0.39 -17.81
CA LEU A 118 -8.24 -0.27 -17.35
C LEU A 118 -7.46 0.76 -18.17
N HIS A 119 -7.58 0.70 -19.50
CA HIS A 119 -6.98 1.71 -20.38
C HIS A 119 -7.49 3.13 -20.06
N ARG A 120 -8.81 3.29 -19.88
CA ARG A 120 -9.41 4.59 -19.51
C ARG A 120 -8.98 5.07 -18.13
N ALA A 121 -8.83 4.17 -17.17
CA ALA A 121 -8.39 4.52 -15.82
C ALA A 121 -6.97 5.11 -15.83
N PHE A 122 -6.06 4.54 -16.63
CA PHE A 122 -4.71 5.10 -16.77
C PHE A 122 -4.64 6.34 -17.68
N SER A 123 -5.54 6.50 -18.64
CA SER A 123 -5.47 7.61 -19.61
C SER A 123 -6.25 8.85 -19.16
N ALA A 124 -7.39 8.66 -18.50
CA ALA A 124 -8.31 9.71 -18.09
C ALA A 124 -9.11 9.28 -16.84
N PRO A 125 -8.45 9.11 -15.67
CA PRO A 125 -9.07 8.56 -14.45
C PRO A 125 -10.29 9.37 -14.00
N HIS A 126 -10.18 10.70 -13.97
CA HIS A 126 -11.27 11.60 -13.56
C HIS A 126 -12.46 11.56 -14.51
N HIS A 127 -12.20 11.42 -15.82
CA HIS A 127 -13.27 11.23 -16.78
C HIS A 127 -13.98 9.89 -16.57
N LEU A 128 -13.23 8.81 -16.32
CA LEU A 128 -13.83 7.51 -16.02
C LEU A 128 -14.64 7.55 -14.71
N ALA A 129 -14.16 8.24 -13.68
CA ALA A 129 -14.91 8.46 -12.44
C ALA A 129 -16.26 9.15 -12.71
N ALA A 130 -16.26 10.25 -13.47
CA ALA A 130 -17.49 10.95 -13.87
C ALA A 130 -18.45 10.04 -14.68
N GLN A 131 -17.91 9.20 -15.58
CA GLN A 131 -18.72 8.24 -16.35
C GLN A 131 -19.37 7.18 -15.46
N LEU A 132 -18.68 6.71 -14.42
CA LEU A 132 -19.22 5.74 -13.45
C LEU A 132 -20.38 6.33 -12.65
N LEU A 133 -20.22 7.57 -12.14
CA LEU A 133 -21.29 8.27 -11.42
C LEU A 133 -22.51 8.56 -12.30
N ALA A 134 -22.29 8.86 -13.58
CA ALA A 134 -23.35 9.08 -14.55
C ALA A 134 -24.00 7.78 -15.06
N GLY A 135 -23.65 6.60 -14.52
CA GLY A 135 -24.25 5.33 -14.91
C GLY A 135 -23.93 4.88 -16.34
N ARG A 136 -22.86 5.42 -16.96
CA ARG A 136 -22.49 5.09 -18.35
C ARG A 136 -21.89 3.69 -18.52
N TRP A 137 -21.67 2.97 -17.41
CA TRP A 137 -21.16 1.61 -17.39
C TRP A 137 -22.14 0.71 -16.63
N LYS A 138 -22.61 -0.36 -17.28
CA LYS A 138 -23.57 -1.30 -16.70
C LYS A 138 -22.94 -2.13 -15.59
N GLY A 139 -23.29 -1.96 -14.33
CA GLY A 139 -22.73 -2.83 -13.28
C GLY A 139 -23.43 -2.61 -11.95
N ASP A 140 -22.86 -3.22 -10.92
CA ASP A 140 -23.26 -2.95 -9.54
C ASP A 140 -23.06 -1.45 -9.23
N PRO A 141 -24.12 -0.71 -8.85
CA PRO A 141 -24.03 0.73 -8.58
C PRO A 141 -23.11 1.08 -7.42
N ASP A 142 -22.99 0.21 -6.41
CA ASP A 142 -22.15 0.46 -5.24
C ASP A 142 -20.69 0.28 -5.61
N LYS A 143 -20.35 -0.76 -6.37
CA LYS A 143 -19.00 -0.92 -6.94
C LYS A 143 -18.63 0.20 -7.91
N ALA A 144 -19.60 0.70 -8.70
CA ALA A 144 -19.37 1.86 -9.57
C ALA A 144 -19.01 3.11 -8.75
N ARG A 145 -19.72 3.34 -7.65
CA ARG A 145 -19.47 4.45 -6.73
C ARG A 145 -18.10 4.32 -6.05
N GLU A 146 -17.78 3.14 -5.52
CA GLU A 146 -16.49 2.85 -4.89
C GLU A 146 -15.32 3.09 -5.86
N LEU A 147 -15.41 2.55 -7.08
CA LEU A 147 -14.39 2.74 -8.11
C LEU A 147 -14.29 4.21 -8.53
N SER A 148 -15.40 4.92 -8.62
CA SER A 148 -15.40 6.36 -8.93
C SER A 148 -14.68 7.16 -7.85
N VAL A 149 -15.00 6.93 -6.58
CA VAL A 149 -14.35 7.61 -5.45
C VAL A 149 -12.85 7.30 -5.44
N TYR A 150 -12.49 6.05 -5.66
CA TYR A 150 -11.09 5.63 -5.74
C TYR A 150 -10.32 6.35 -6.85
N LEU A 151 -10.88 6.40 -8.05
CA LEU A 151 -10.28 7.09 -9.21
C LEU A 151 -10.17 8.60 -8.98
N ALA A 152 -11.19 9.23 -8.40
CA ALA A 152 -11.16 10.66 -8.09
C ALA A 152 -10.06 11.00 -7.07
N ASN A 153 -9.87 10.16 -6.04
CA ASN A 153 -8.90 10.43 -4.97
C ASN A 153 -7.44 10.14 -5.38
N ASN A 154 -7.24 9.17 -6.28
CA ASN A 154 -5.92 8.61 -6.60
C ASN A 154 -5.46 8.82 -8.04
N GLY A 155 -6.34 9.29 -8.94
CA GLY A 155 -6.09 9.38 -10.38
C GLY A 155 -4.83 10.15 -10.76
N ASP A 156 -4.56 11.26 -10.07
CA ASP A 156 -3.37 12.10 -10.32
C ASP A 156 -2.05 11.42 -9.93
N HIS A 157 -2.12 10.37 -9.11
CA HIS A 157 -0.98 9.66 -8.54
C HIS A 157 -0.71 8.32 -9.24
N LEU A 158 -1.36 8.06 -10.38
CA LEU A 158 -1.16 6.82 -11.15
C LEU A 158 0.13 6.82 -11.97
N HIS A 159 0.71 7.98 -12.27
CA HIS A 159 1.90 8.11 -13.11
C HIS A 159 3.08 8.84 -12.44
N THR A 160 3.08 8.96 -11.12
CA THR A 160 4.14 9.62 -10.35
C THR A 160 5.54 9.11 -10.73
N TYR A 161 5.67 7.79 -10.96
CA TYR A 161 6.91 7.14 -11.40
C TYR A 161 7.57 7.81 -12.62
N ARG A 162 6.78 8.40 -13.53
CA ARG A 162 7.30 9.07 -14.75
C ARG A 162 8.10 10.34 -14.43
N THR A 163 7.90 10.90 -13.24
CA THR A 163 8.54 12.14 -12.78
C THR A 163 9.71 11.90 -11.82
N MET A 164 9.99 10.63 -11.49
CA MET A 164 10.97 10.24 -10.48
C MET A 164 12.42 10.27 -10.98
N GLY A 165 12.65 10.50 -12.28
CA GLY A 165 13.98 10.41 -12.88
C GLY A 165 14.38 8.97 -13.23
N PRO A 166 15.66 8.72 -13.58
CA PRO A 166 16.12 7.41 -14.00
C PRO A 166 15.98 6.37 -12.87
N GLY A 167 15.53 5.16 -13.22
CA GLY A 167 15.43 4.04 -12.29
C GLY A 167 14.27 3.09 -12.60
N ASP A 168 14.38 1.86 -12.09
CA ASP A 168 13.32 0.85 -12.16
C ASP A 168 12.29 1.06 -11.03
N TRP A 169 11.43 2.06 -11.19
CA TRP A 169 10.39 2.39 -10.22
C TRP A 169 9.24 1.36 -10.26
N MET A 170 8.93 0.76 -9.10
CA MET A 170 7.83 -0.20 -8.97
C MET A 170 6.45 0.47 -9.11
N HIS A 171 5.45 -0.29 -9.58
CA HIS A 171 4.07 0.18 -9.73
C HIS A 171 3.05 -0.57 -8.85
N GLY A 172 3.47 -1.65 -8.19
CA GLY A 172 2.64 -2.44 -7.29
C GLY A 172 3.28 -2.60 -5.92
N SER A 173 2.46 -2.55 -4.86
CA SER A 173 2.87 -2.61 -3.45
C SER A 173 2.99 -4.04 -2.92
N ALA A 174 3.13 -5.04 -3.79
CA ALA A 174 3.30 -6.45 -3.46
C ALA A 174 4.33 -6.75 -2.34
N PRO A 175 5.47 -6.02 -2.22
CA PRO A 175 6.34 -6.15 -1.05
C PRO A 175 5.62 -5.94 0.29
N ALA A 176 4.80 -4.90 0.41
CA ALA A 176 4.06 -4.57 1.63
C ALA A 176 3.00 -5.63 1.94
N GLU A 177 2.22 -6.04 0.94
CA GLU A 177 1.21 -7.11 1.08
C GLU A 177 1.86 -8.41 1.57
N LYS A 178 2.99 -8.80 0.96
CA LYS A 178 3.70 -10.02 1.33
C LYS A 178 4.20 -9.94 2.77
N HIS A 179 4.70 -8.79 3.20
CA HIS A 179 5.17 -8.61 4.57
C HIS A 179 4.02 -8.54 5.57
N ILE A 180 2.85 -8.00 5.22
CA ILE A 180 1.65 -8.13 6.05
C ILE A 180 1.26 -9.59 6.23
N GLU A 181 1.31 -10.39 5.16
CA GLU A 181 1.03 -11.82 5.23
C GLU A 181 1.99 -12.54 6.20
N LEU A 182 3.30 -12.31 6.03
CA LEU A 182 4.37 -12.99 6.77
C LEU A 182 4.52 -12.50 8.21
N THR A 183 4.38 -11.20 8.45
CA THR A 183 4.57 -10.56 9.75
C THR A 183 3.32 -10.71 10.60
N VAL A 184 2.14 -10.44 10.02
CA VAL A 184 0.89 -10.27 10.76
C VAL A 184 -0.08 -11.43 10.51
N ASN A 185 -0.59 -11.61 9.29
CA ASN A 185 -1.75 -12.49 9.05
C ASN A 185 -1.54 -13.92 9.56
N ARG A 186 -0.38 -14.53 9.29
CA ARG A 186 -0.08 -15.92 9.68
C ARG A 186 -0.03 -16.15 11.20
N ARG A 187 0.15 -15.11 12.01
CA ARG A 187 0.41 -15.19 13.46
C ARG A 187 -0.65 -14.53 14.32
N PHE A 188 -1.32 -13.49 13.82
CA PHE A 188 -2.27 -12.70 14.60
C PHE A 188 -3.73 -13.04 14.29
N LYS A 189 -4.03 -13.66 13.13
CA LYS A 189 -5.40 -13.82 12.62
C LYS A 189 -5.98 -15.24 12.64
N ARG A 190 -5.41 -16.18 13.39
CA ARG A 190 -6.00 -17.54 13.45
C ARG A 190 -7.32 -17.55 14.22
N ARG A 191 -8.15 -18.57 13.99
CA ARG A 191 -9.46 -18.72 14.65
C ARG A 191 -9.31 -18.63 16.17
N GLY A 192 -10.17 -17.82 16.81
CA GLY A 192 -10.15 -17.60 18.26
C GLY A 192 -9.07 -16.67 18.80
N MET A 193 -8.07 -16.27 17.99
CA MET A 193 -7.00 -15.39 18.49
C MET A 193 -7.51 -14.00 18.82
N ARG A 194 -7.15 -13.55 20.03
CA ARG A 194 -7.29 -12.19 20.55
C ARG A 194 -6.02 -11.86 21.32
N TRP A 195 -5.61 -10.60 21.31
CA TRP A 195 -4.38 -10.15 21.93
C TRP A 195 -4.65 -8.95 22.83
N SER A 196 -3.94 -8.82 23.96
CA SER A 196 -3.80 -7.50 24.56
C SER A 196 -2.96 -6.63 23.63
N ARG A 197 -3.18 -5.31 23.61
CA ARG A 197 -2.38 -4.39 22.79
C ARG A 197 -0.89 -4.53 23.07
N ALA A 198 -0.50 -4.62 24.35
CA ALA A 198 0.89 -4.80 24.76
C ALA A 198 1.46 -6.15 24.29
N GLY A 199 0.70 -7.25 24.42
CA GLY A 199 1.12 -8.56 23.94
C GLY A 199 1.30 -8.60 22.42
N ALA A 200 0.37 -7.97 21.70
CA ALA A 200 0.43 -7.87 20.24
C ALA A 200 1.67 -7.10 19.77
N ARG A 201 1.98 -5.93 20.39
CA ARG A 201 3.16 -5.13 20.05
C ARG A 201 4.47 -5.87 20.34
N ARG A 202 4.58 -6.57 21.47
CA ARG A 202 5.76 -7.39 21.81
C ARG A 202 5.99 -8.52 20.81
N LEU A 203 4.92 -9.24 20.44
CA LEU A 203 5.02 -10.27 19.42
C LEU A 203 5.42 -9.67 18.07
N LEU A 204 4.86 -8.52 17.70
CA LEU A 204 5.18 -7.84 16.45
C LEU A 204 6.67 -7.49 16.37
N ALA A 205 7.26 -6.97 17.44
CA ALA A 205 8.69 -6.70 17.53
C ALA A 205 9.54 -7.97 17.27
N ILE A 206 9.21 -9.09 17.92
CA ILE A 206 9.89 -10.38 17.68
C ILE A 206 9.73 -10.83 16.22
N ARG A 207 8.55 -10.61 15.62
CA ARG A 207 8.31 -10.97 14.21
C ARG A 207 9.17 -10.14 13.26
N LEU A 208 9.39 -8.86 13.53
CA LEU A 208 10.23 -7.98 12.73
C LEU A 208 11.70 -8.45 12.76
N GLU A 209 12.24 -8.83 13.92
CA GLU A 209 13.61 -9.38 14.05
C GLU A 209 13.80 -10.67 13.23
N VAL A 210 12.83 -11.58 13.29
CA VAL A 210 12.86 -12.85 12.54
C VAL A 210 12.75 -12.61 11.02
N ILE A 211 12.16 -11.51 10.59
CA ILE A 211 12.02 -11.17 9.17
C ILE A 211 13.25 -10.40 8.69
N ALA A 212 13.84 -9.55 9.52
CA ALA A 212 15.07 -8.82 9.20
C ALA A 212 16.24 -9.77 8.91
N THR A 213 16.28 -10.93 9.57
CA THR A 213 17.33 -11.95 9.45
C THR A 213 17.16 -12.91 8.25
N ARG A 214 16.14 -12.72 7.39
CA ARG A 214 15.84 -13.57 6.23
C ARG A 214 15.98 -12.87 4.90
#